data_AF-A0A532TKJ6-F1
#
_entry.id   AF-A0A532TKJ6-F1
#
_cell.length_a   1.000
_cell.length_b   1.000
_cell.length_c   1.000
_cell.angle_alpha   90.00
_cell.angle_beta   90.00
_cell.angle_gamma   90.00
#
_symmetry.space_group_name_H-M   'P 1'
#
loop_
_entity.id
_entity.type
_entity.pdbx_description
1 polymer ?
#
loop_
_entity_poly.entity_id
_entity_poly.type
_entity_poly.pdbx_seq_one_letter_code
_entity_poly.pdbx_strand_id
1 'polypeptide(L)'
;MNNNLNDIIGESANQLNIPLIKYKKSFEPRSDQRVFRKLSRKSTFQVACFHSSKDCKYIHSSQDSPDRCSEEILKGCLDICHTTIMKLDIQMQ
;
A
#
# COMPACT_ATOMS: atom_id res chain seq x y z
N MET A 1 15.11 6.20 14.78
CA MET A 1 15.59 6.05 13.38
C MET A 1 14.40 6.29 12.46
N ASN A 2 14.53 7.13 11.44
CA ASN A 2 13.43 7.41 10.52
C ASN A 2 13.38 6.28 9.48
N ASN A 3 12.64 5.20 9.75
CA ASN A 3 12.57 4.05 8.86
C ASN A 3 11.89 4.45 7.55
N ASN A 4 12.29 3.84 6.43
CA ASN A 4 11.61 4.06 5.16
C ASN A 4 10.18 3.51 5.27
N LEU A 5 9.18 4.28 4.83
CA LEU A 5 7.77 3.90 4.85
C LEU A 5 7.51 2.55 4.16
N ASN A 6 8.25 2.23 3.09
CA ASN A 6 8.12 0.94 2.43
C ASN A 6 8.63 -0.22 3.30
N ASP A 7 9.64 0.03 4.14
CA ASP A 7 10.16 -0.98 5.07
C ASP A 7 9.17 -1.20 6.21
N ILE A 8 8.57 -0.13 6.74
CA ILE A 8 7.50 -0.25 7.76
C ILE A 8 6.30 -1.03 7.20
N ILE A 9 5.87 -0.72 5.97
CA ILE A 9 4.80 -1.48 5.29
C ILE A 9 5.20 -2.96 5.13
N GLY A 10 6.45 -3.22 4.71
CA GLY A 10 6.98 -4.58 4.58
C GLY A 10 7.00 -5.34 5.91
N GLU A 11 7.44 -4.70 6.98
CA GLU A 11 7.44 -5.26 8.33
C GLU A 11 6.02 -5.52 8.84
N SER A 12 5.07 -4.60 8.59
CA SER A 12 3.66 -4.79 8.92
C SER A 12 3.07 -6.01 8.21
N ALA A 13 3.32 -6.15 6.91
CA ALA A 13 2.85 -7.29 6.15
C ALA A 13 3.50 -8.61 6.61
N ASN A 14 4.81 -8.61 6.88
CA ASN A 14 5.53 -9.77 7.40
C ASN A 14 4.98 -10.20 8.77
N GLN A 15 4.73 -9.24 9.68
CA GLN A 15 4.12 -9.51 10.98
C GLN A 15 2.74 -10.18 10.87
N LEU A 16 1.96 -9.78 9.87
CA LEU A 16 0.63 -10.33 9.60
C LEU A 16 0.67 -11.61 8.75
N ASN A 17 1.85 -12.07 8.32
CA ASN A 17 2.02 -13.16 7.35
C ASN A 17 1.28 -12.93 6.02
N ILE A 18 1.15 -11.67 5.60
CA ILE A 18 0.53 -11.30 4.32
C ILE A 18 1.63 -11.09 3.27
N PRO A 19 1.62 -11.82 2.15
CA PRO A 19 2.66 -11.70 1.14
C PRO A 19 2.59 -10.37 0.40
N LEU A 20 3.70 -9.62 0.38
CA LEU A 20 3.87 -8.45 -0.48
C LEU A 20 4.96 -8.70 -1.53
N ILE A 21 4.65 -8.35 -2.78
CA ILE A 21 5.60 -8.43 -3.89
C ILE A 21 6.03 -7.00 -4.25
N LYS A 22 7.35 -6.73 -4.18
CA LYS A 22 7.88 -5.44 -4.62
C LYS A 22 7.75 -5.32 -6.15
N TYR A 23 7.13 -4.24 -6.60
CA TYR A 23 7.02 -3.96 -8.04
C TYR A 23 8.40 -3.78 -8.66
N LYS A 24 8.58 -4.31 -9.88
CA LYS A 24 9.62 -3.82 -10.78
C LYS A 24 9.20 -2.42 -11.26
N LYS A 25 10.14 -1.47 -11.29
CA LYS A 25 9.90 -0.05 -11.62
C LYS A 25 9.10 0.19 -12.91
N SER A 26 9.20 -0.74 -13.88
CA SER A 26 8.50 -0.70 -15.16
C SER A 26 7.01 -1.07 -15.10
N PHE A 27 6.57 -1.74 -14.03
CA PHE A 27 5.19 -2.21 -13.83
C PHE A 27 4.54 -1.55 -12.62
N GLU A 28 5.03 -0.38 -12.26
CA GLU A 28 4.52 0.33 -11.12
C GLU A 28 3.10 0.86 -11.40
N PRO A 29 2.14 0.62 -10.50
CA PRO A 29 0.78 1.15 -10.64
C PRO A 29 0.82 2.67 -10.81
N ARG A 30 -0.09 3.19 -11.65
CA ARG A 30 -0.30 4.62 -11.82
C ARG A 30 -1.50 5.03 -11.00
N SER A 31 -1.26 5.73 -9.90
CA SER A 31 -2.28 6.31 -9.03
C SER A 31 -1.73 7.64 -8.46
N ASP A 32 -2.44 8.26 -7.54
CA ASP A 32 -2.19 9.61 -7.02
C ASP A 32 -0.83 9.76 -6.36
N GLN A 33 -0.20 8.67 -5.90
CA GLN A 33 1.18 8.68 -5.38
C GLN A 33 2.15 9.38 -6.33
N ARG A 34 1.91 9.35 -7.65
CA ARG A 34 2.76 10.00 -8.65
C ARG A 34 2.82 11.51 -8.48
N VAL A 35 1.71 12.14 -8.08
CA VAL A 35 1.65 13.59 -7.82
C VAL A 35 2.48 13.91 -6.58
N PHE A 36 2.28 13.12 -5.52
CA PHE A 36 2.96 13.27 -4.24
C PHE A 36 4.47 12.97 -4.28
N ARG A 37 4.95 12.18 -5.23
CA ARG A 37 6.40 11.98 -5.46
C ARG A 37 7.16 13.26 -5.80
N LYS A 38 6.50 14.26 -6.35
CA LYS A 38 7.14 15.57 -6.57
C LYS A 38 7.47 16.25 -5.23
N LEU A 39 6.65 16.02 -4.21
CA LEU A 39 6.87 16.53 -2.85
C LEU A 39 7.98 15.76 -2.15
N SER A 40 8.02 14.43 -2.30
CA SER A 40 9.07 13.59 -1.68
C SER A 40 10.48 13.90 -2.19
N ARG A 41 10.63 14.59 -3.32
CA ARG A 41 11.93 15.07 -3.82
C ARG A 41 12.40 16.37 -3.16
N LYS A 42 11.49 17.11 -2.53
CA LYS A 42 11.73 18.47 -2.02
C LYS A 42 11.65 18.56 -0.50
N SER A 43 11.26 17.48 0.18
CA SER A 43 11.13 17.42 1.64
C SER A 43 11.41 16.01 2.14
N THR A 44 11.37 15.82 3.45
CA THR A 44 11.42 14.50 4.11
C THR A 44 10.14 13.68 3.92
N PHE A 45 9.18 14.20 3.14
CA PHE A 45 7.91 13.54 2.89
C PHE A 45 8.12 12.20 2.17
N GLN A 46 7.54 11.14 2.72
CA GLN A 46 7.63 9.80 2.16
C GLN A 46 6.31 9.40 1.52
N VAL A 47 6.38 8.64 0.42
CA VAL A 47 5.20 8.18 -0.32
C VAL A 47 5.41 6.72 -0.68
N ALA A 48 4.43 5.89 -0.34
CA ALA A 48 4.36 4.50 -0.73
C ALA A 48 3.06 4.24 -1.51
N CYS A 49 3.06 3.17 -2.30
CA CYS A 49 1.87 2.66 -2.96
C CYS A 49 1.95 1.14 -2.95
N PHE A 50 0.93 0.51 -2.40
CA PHE A 50 0.70 -0.91 -2.52
C PHE A 50 -0.75 -1.10 -2.97
N HIS A 51 -1.00 -2.17 -3.72
CA HIS A 51 -2.33 -2.54 -4.18
C HIS A 51 -2.38 -4.04 -4.42
N SER A 52 -3.58 -4.59 -4.46
CA SER A 52 -3.84 -5.92 -5.01
C SER A 52 -3.99 -5.83 -6.53
N SER A 53 -3.37 -6.73 -7.28
CA SER A 53 -3.68 -6.95 -8.70
C SER A 53 -4.76 -8.01 -8.91
N LYS A 54 -5.08 -8.79 -7.87
CA LYS A 54 -6.06 -9.89 -7.94
C LYS A 54 -7.50 -9.38 -8.01
N ASP A 55 -7.75 -8.18 -7.48
CA ASP A 55 -9.08 -7.54 -7.48
C ASP A 55 -9.25 -6.51 -8.62
N CYS A 56 -8.28 -6.39 -9.53
CA CYS A 56 -8.32 -5.36 -10.57
C CYS A 56 -9.08 -5.74 -11.84
N LYS A 57 -9.56 -6.98 -11.95
CA LYS A 57 -10.08 -7.54 -13.21
C LYS A 57 -11.26 -6.75 -13.78
N TYR A 58 -12.14 -6.24 -12.92
CA TYR A 58 -13.39 -5.60 -13.32
C TYR A 58 -13.35 -4.08 -13.19
N ILE A 59 -12.24 -3.50 -12.73
CA ILE A 59 -12.09 -2.05 -12.59
C ILE A 59 -12.36 -1.37 -13.93
N HIS A 60 -13.11 -0.27 -13.90
CA HIS A 60 -13.57 0.48 -15.08
C HIS A 60 -14.57 -0.27 -15.98
N SER A 61 -15.27 -1.28 -15.45
CA SER A 61 -16.36 -1.96 -16.15
C SER A 61 -17.68 -1.86 -15.39
N SER A 62 -18.79 -2.17 -16.05
CA SER A 62 -20.09 -2.29 -15.38
C SER A 62 -20.18 -3.48 -14.41
N GLN A 63 -19.16 -4.34 -14.37
CA GLN A 63 -19.06 -5.47 -13.44
C GLN A 63 -18.21 -5.11 -12.20
N ASP A 64 -17.78 -3.86 -12.07
CA ASP A 64 -17.09 -3.38 -10.87
C ASP A 64 -18.11 -3.22 -9.73
N SER A 65 -18.33 -4.32 -9.01
CA SER A 65 -19.35 -4.43 -7.99
C SER A 65 -18.81 -5.09 -6.71
N PRO A 66 -19.39 -4.80 -5.53
CA PRO A 66 -18.88 -5.31 -4.25
C PRO A 66 -18.77 -6.83 -4.18
N ASP A 67 -19.67 -7.58 -4.83
CA ASP A 67 -19.66 -9.04 -4.91
C ASP A 67 -18.46 -9.63 -5.67
N ARG A 68 -17.73 -8.80 -6.42
CA ARG A 68 -16.51 -9.18 -7.16
C ARG A 68 -15.23 -8.82 -6.42
N CYS A 69 -15.33 -8.16 -5.26
CA CYS A 69 -14.19 -7.83 -4.42
C CYS A 69 -13.86 -9.01 -3.50
N SER A 70 -12.59 -9.38 -3.39
CA SER A 70 -12.16 -10.37 -2.41
C SER A 70 -12.15 -9.75 -1.00
N GLU A 71 -13.03 -10.23 -0.14
CA GLU A 71 -13.07 -9.82 1.28
C GLU A 71 -11.73 -10.10 1.98
N GLU A 72 -11.10 -11.25 1.69
CA GLU A 72 -9.80 -11.63 2.23
C GLU A 72 -8.71 -10.60 1.87
N ILE A 73 -8.68 -10.18 0.61
CA ILE A 73 -7.67 -9.23 0.14
C ILE A 73 -7.94 -7.82 0.67
N LEU A 74 -9.21 -7.40 0.68
CA LEU A 74 -9.61 -6.12 1.26
C LEU A 74 -9.21 -6.04 2.73
N LYS A 75 -9.55 -7.08 3.51
CA LYS A 75 -9.18 -7.18 4.92
C LYS A 75 -7.66 -7.15 5.10
N GLY A 76 -6.92 -7.93 4.32
CA GLY A 76 -5.45 -7.92 4.39
C GLY A 76 -4.85 -6.54 4.10
N CYS A 77 -5.38 -5.80 3.13
CA CYS A 77 -4.95 -4.43 2.85
C CYS A 77 -5.23 -3.49 4.03
N LEU A 78 -6.41 -3.60 4.63
CA LEU A 78 -6.80 -2.80 5.80
C LEU A 78 -5.92 -3.10 7.02
N ASP A 79 -5.65 -4.38 7.30
CA ASP A 79 -4.81 -4.80 8.42
C ASP A 79 -3.37 -4.29 8.27
N ILE A 80 -2.82 -4.31 7.04
CA ILE A 80 -1.50 -3.72 6.73
C ILE A 80 -1.51 -2.21 6.98
N CYS A 81 -2.54 -1.49 6.49
CA CYS A 81 -2.68 -0.04 6.70
C CYS A 81 -2.72 0.28 8.20
N HIS A 82 -3.60 -0.37 8.94
CA HIS A 82 -3.78 -0.15 10.37
C HIS A 82 -2.50 -0.42 11.15
N THR A 83 -1.86 -1.57 10.92
CA THR A 83 -0.59 -1.94 11.59
C THR A 83 0.53 -0.95 11.27
N THR A 84 0.59 -0.47 10.02
CA THR A 84 1.58 0.53 9.60
C THR A 84 1.37 1.87 10.28
N ILE A 85 0.11 2.35 10.37
CA ILE A 85 -0.24 3.60 11.06
C ILE A 85 0.15 3.51 12.54
N MET A 86 -0.20 2.41 13.22
CA MET A 86 0.16 2.20 14.62
C MET A 86 1.68 2.23 14.84
N LYS A 87 2.47 1.62 13.94
CA LYS A 87 3.94 1.67 14.02
C LYS A 87 4.49 3.08 13.80
N LEU A 88 3.92 3.84 12.88
CA LEU A 88 4.31 5.23 12.63
C LEU A 88 4.02 6.11 13.84
N ASP A 89 2.84 5.98 14.43
CA ASP A 89 2.45 6.74 15.62
C ASP A 89 3.42 6.48 16.80
N ILE A 90 3.83 5.23 17.01
CA ILE A 90 4.83 4.87 18.04
C ILE A 90 6.19 5.51 17.75
N GLN A 91 6.61 5.62 16.48
CA GLN A 91 7.89 6.27 16.12
C GLN A 91 7.87 7.78 16.28
N MET A 92 6.67 8.39 16.35
CA MET A 92 6.49 9.84 16.50
C MET A 92 6.39 10.29 17.97
N GLN A 93 6.26 9.35 18.91
CA GLN A 93 6.32 9.58 20.36
C GLN A 93 7.76 9.53 20.87
#